data_AF-A0A7Y8LQY4-F1
#
_entry.id   AF-A0A7Y8LQY4-F1
#
_cell.length_a   1.000
_cell.length_b   1.000
_cell.length_c   1.000
_cell.angle_alpha   90.00
_cell.angle_beta   90.00
_cell.angle_gamma   90.00
#
_symmetry.space_group_name_H-M   'P 1'
#
loop_
_entity.id
_entity.type
_entity.pdbx_description
1 polymer ?
#
loop_
_entity_poly.entity_id
_entity_poly.type
_entity_poly.pdbx_seq_one_letter_code
_entity_poly.pdbx_strand_id
1 'polypeptide(L)' 'MSIFDLRQSVIDKYSKYVQSFLSIADERIRAFIDESLLKNQTLWPDESLS' A
#
# COMPACT_ATOMS: atom_id res chain seq x y z
N MET A 1 10.60 13.26 14.55
CA MET A 1 9.93 12.31 13.65
C MET A 1 8.69 11.84 14.37
N SER A 2 7.52 12.25 13.90
CA SER A 2 6.24 11.95 14.53
C SER A 2 5.84 10.49 14.28
N ILE A 3 4.99 9.93 15.13
CA ILE A 3 4.39 8.60 14.94
C ILE A 3 3.67 8.49 13.58
N PHE A 4 3.11 9.62 13.10
CA PHE A 4 2.46 9.72 11.79
C PHE A 4 3.47 9.63 10.64
N ASP A 5 4.66 10.23 10.78
CA ASP A 5 5.72 10.15 9.77
C ASP A 5 6.26 8.72 9.64
N LEU A 6 6.36 8.02 10.79
CA LEU A 6 6.78 6.61 10.83
C LEU A 6 5.75 5.72 10.12
N ARG A 7 4.47 5.89 10.43
CA ARG A 7 3.37 5.17 9.76
C ARG A 7 3.43 5.37 8.24
N GLN A 8 3.55 6.62 7.79
CA GLN A 8 3.61 6.91 6.35
C GLN A 8 4.83 6.24 5.70
N SER A 9 6.00 6.31 6.34
CA SER A 9 7.20 5.68 5.81
C SER A 9 7.09 4.15 5.73
N VAL A 10 6.39 3.50 6.66
CA VAL A 10 6.18 2.06 6.65
C VAL A 10 5.21 1.67 5.53
N ILE A 11 4.10 2.39 5.38
CA ILE A 11 3.12 2.16 4.31
C ILE A 11 3.77 2.32 2.93
N ASP A 12 4.54 3.39 2.73
CA ASP A 12 5.23 3.66 1.45
C ASP A 12 6.24 2.56 1.09
N LYS A 13 7.00 2.07 2.07
CA LYS A 13 7.97 0.99 1.86
C LYS A 13 7.28 -0.33 1.54
N TYR A 14 6.20 -0.64 2.25
CA TYR A 14 5.45 -1.88 2.03
C TYR A 14 4.75 -1.88 0.66
N SER A 15 4.19 -0.74 0.25
CA SER A 15 3.60 -0.54 -1.07
C SER A 15 4.61 -0.81 -2.19
N LYS A 16 5.80 -0.20 -2.13
CA LYS A 16 6.87 -0.42 -3.12
C LYS A 16 7.37 -1.86 -3.12
N TYR A 17 7.46 -2.49 -1.96
CA TYR A 17 7.85 -3.90 -1.82
C TYR A 17 6.86 -4.82 -2.54
N VAL A 18 5.55 -4.67 -2.28
CA VAL A 18 4.49 -5.46 -2.93
C VAL A 18 4.46 -5.21 -4.45
N GLN A 19 4.59 -3.95 -4.87
CA GLN A 19 4.69 -3.58 -6.29
C GLN A 19 5.88 -4.25 -7.00
N SER A 20 6.99 -4.49 -6.30
CA SER A 20 8.18 -5.14 -6.88
C SER A 20 7.98 -6.63 -7.21
N PHE A 21 7.02 -7.32 -6.58
CA PHE A 21 6.72 -8.73 -6.88
C PHE A 21 5.70 -8.89 -8.02
N LEU A 22 4.99 -7.82 -8.33
CA LEU A 22 4.05 -7.79 -9.43
C LEU A 22 4.86 -7.55 -10.70
N SER A 23 5.34 -8.63 -11.32
CA SER A 23 5.69 -8.59 -12.74
C SER A 23 4.40 -8.31 -13.51
N ILE A 24 4.13 -7.05 -13.81
CA ILE A 24 2.92 -6.60 -14.50
C ILE A 24 2.96 -7.12 -15.94
N ALA A 25 2.53 -8.37 -16.13
CA ALA A 25 2.12 -8.86 -17.43
C ALA A 25 0.69 -8.43 -17.76
N ASP A 26 -0.09 -7.99 -16.75
CA ASP A 26 -1.49 -7.61 -16.88
C ASP A 26 -1.73 -6.20 -16.29
N GLU A 27 -1.96 -5.24 -17.18
CA GLU A 27 -2.26 -3.84 -16.88
C GLU A 27 -3.46 -3.68 -15.93
N ARG A 28 -4.41 -4.63 -15.94
CA ARG A 28 -5.62 -4.58 -15.10
C ARG A 28 -5.30 -4.81 -13.62
N ILE A 29 -4.34 -5.70 -13.35
CA ILE A 29 -3.89 -5.98 -11.97
C ILE A 29 -3.14 -4.76 -11.43
N ARG A 30 -2.34 -4.09 -12.27
CA ARG A 30 -1.67 -2.83 -11.90
C ARG A 30 -2.68 -1.75 -11.54
N ALA A 31 -3.66 -1.51 -12.40
CA ALA A 31 -4.67 -0.48 -12.19
C ALA A 31 -5.47 -0.72 -10.89
N PHE A 32 -5.86 -1.96 -10.61
CA PHE A 32 -6.57 -2.33 -9.39
C PHE A 32 -5.74 -2.06 -8.12
N ILE A 33 -4.45 -2.38 -8.17
CA ILE A 33 -3.54 -2.19 -7.04
C ILE A 33 -3.24 -0.71 -6.83
N ASP A 34 -2.92 0.04 -7.89
CA ASP A 34 -2.74 1.49 -7.80
C ASP A 34 -3.98 2.17 -7.22
N GLU A 35 -5.18 1.77 -7.64
CA GLU A 35 -6.43 2.31 -7.09
C GLU A 35 -6.61 1.96 -5.60
N SER A 36 -6.37 0.71 -5.21
CA SER A 36 -6.48 0.25 -3.82
C SER A 36 -5.45 0.92 -2.89
N LEU A 37 -4.23 1.14 -3.39
CA LEU A 37 -3.13 1.74 -2.67
C LEU A 37 -3.28 3.27 -2.53
N LEU A 38 -3.66 3.96 -3.62
CA LEU A 38 -3.76 5.42 -3.67
C LEU A 38 -5.04 5.95 -3.05
N LYS A 39 -6.18 5.27 -3.23
CA LYS A 39 -7.47 5.77 -2.71
C LYS A 39 -7.72 5.40 -1.26
N ASN A 40 -7.40 4.16 -0.86
CA ASN A 40 -7.96 3.63 0.38
C ASN A 40 -6.93 3.43 1.50
N GLN A 41 -5.62 3.61 1.25
CA GLN A 41 -4.54 3.34 2.22
C GLN A 41 -4.67 1.97 2.94
N THR A 42 -5.39 1.01 2.34
CA THR A 42 -5.83 -0.24 2.99
C THR A 42 -4.76 -1.32 3.00
N LEU A 43 -3.50 -0.94 2.81
CA LEU A 43 -2.38 -1.86 3.05
C LEU A 43 -2.24 -2.21 4.52
N TRP A 44 -2.75 -1.36 5.40
CA TRP A 44 -2.94 -1.71 6.79
C TRP A 44 -4.30 -2.41 6.92
N PRO A 45 -4.38 -3.60 7.52
CA PRO A 45 -5.67 -4.04 8.04
C PRO A 45 -6.15 -2.92 8.96
N ASP A 46 -7.38 -2.42 8.75
CA ASP A 46 -7.98 -1.49 9.70
C ASP A 46 -7.81 -2.14 11.07
N GLU A 47 -7.10 -1.46 11.97
CA GLU A 47 -7.06 -1.80 13.38
C GLU A 47 -8.45 -1.53 13.95
N SER A 48 -9.46 -2.29 13.54
CA SER A 48 -10.66 -2.53 14.34
C SER A 48 -10.31 -3.52 15.45
N LEU A 49 -9.37 -3.09 16.29
CA LEU A 49 -9.15 -3.61 17.63
C LEU A 49 -9.21 -2.42 18.60
N SER A 50 -10.41 -1.85 18.72
CA SER A 50 -10.97 -1.30 19.96
C SER A 50 -12.45 -1.01 19.80
#